data_AF-A0A2D8SVY2-F1
#
_entry.id   AF-A0A2D8SVY2-F1
#
_cell.length_a   1.000
_cell.length_b   1.000
_cell.length_c   1.000
_cell.angle_alpha   90.00
_cell.angle_beta   90.00
_cell.angle_gamma   90.00
#
_symmetry.space_group_name_H-M   'P 1'
#
loop_
_entity.id
_entity.type
_entity.pdbx_description
1 polymer ?
#
loop_
_entity_poly.entity_id
_entity_poly.type
_entity_poly.pdbx_seq_one_letter_code
_entity_poly.pdbx_strand_id
1 'polypeptide(L)' 'MFGRGAMVPEFESAAFALEVDATSDVVETAFGYHLIKRTD' A
#
# COMPACT_ATOMS: atom_id res chain seq x y z
N MET A 1 -10.08 -7.03 -2.74
CA MET A 1 -9.13 -7.21 -3.86
C MET A 1 -9.11 -6.01 -4.78
N PHE A 2 -7.94 -5.43 -5.00
CA PHE A 2 -7.67 -4.47 -6.08
C PHE A 2 -6.54 -5.02 -6.96
N GLY A 3 -6.53 -4.65 -8.25
CA GLY A 3 -5.48 -5.02 -9.20
C GLY A 3 -4.47 -3.89 -9.43
N ARG A 4 -3.41 -4.18 -10.19
CA ARG A 4 -2.44 -3.15 -10.60
C ARG A 4 -3.11 -2.03 -11.39
N GLY A 5 -2.68 -0.79 -11.15
CA GLY A 5 -3.23 0.43 -11.75
C GLY A 5 -4.49 0.97 -11.07
N ALA A 6 -4.95 0.36 -9.98
CA ALA A 6 -6.15 0.82 -9.26
C ALA A 6 -5.85 1.90 -8.21
N MET A 7 -4.59 2.00 -7.76
CA MET A 7 -4.14 2.92 -6.72
C MET A 7 -3.00 3.80 -7.22
N VAL A 8 -2.70 4.87 -6.47
CA VAL A 8 -1.52 5.69 -6.77
C VAL A 8 -0.22 4.87 -6.66
N PRO A 9 0.80 5.16 -7.47
CA PRO A 9 1.99 4.32 -7.59
C PRO A 9 2.71 4.05 -6.26
N GLU A 10 2.75 5.04 -5.36
CA GLU A 10 3.40 4.96 -4.06
C GLU A 10 2.66 3.97 -3.14
N PHE A 11 1.34 4.09 -3.06
CA PHE A 11 0.50 3.15 -2.30
C PHE A 11 0.57 1.74 -2.89
N GLU A 12 0.45 1.63 -4.22
CA GLU A 12 0.48 0.34 -4.92
C GLU A 12 1.79 -0.40 -4.66
N SER A 13 2.92 0.29 -4.84
CA SER A 13 4.25 -0.30 -4.66
C SER A 13 4.45 -0.77 -3.22
N ALA A 14 4.03 0.02 -2.24
CA ALA A 14 4.11 -0.35 -0.83
C ALA A 14 3.20 -1.55 -0.49
N ALA A 15 1.96 -1.55 -0.96
CA ALA A 15 1.00 -2.62 -0.68
C ALA A 15 1.43 -3.97 -1.27
N PHE A 16 1.98 -3.97 -2.50
CA PHE A 16 2.46 -5.21 -3.14
C PHE A 16 3.81 -5.71 -2.61
N ALA A 17 4.61 -4.85 -1.98
CA ALA A 17 5.88 -5.23 -1.36
C ALA A 17 5.70 -5.91 0.02
N LEU A 18 4.57 -5.72 0.69
CA LEU A 18 4.29 -6.32 1.99
C LEU A 18 4.13 -7.84 1.90
N GLU A 19 4.33 -8.54 3.01
CA GLU A 19 3.85 -9.93 3.18
C GLU A 19 2.38 -9.94 3.61
N VAL A 20 1.70 -11.10 3.51
CA VAL A 20 0.29 -11.18 3.96
C VAL A 20 0.32 -11.02 5.47
N ASP A 21 -0.63 -10.26 6.01
CA ASP A 21 -0.66 -9.84 7.41
C ASP A 21 0.49 -8.94 7.86
N ALA A 22 1.30 -8.39 6.95
CA ALA A 22 2.28 -7.37 7.31
C ALA A 22 1.65 -5.96 7.30
N THR A 23 2.20 -5.09 8.14
CA THR A 23 1.93 -3.65 8.14
C THR A 23 3.18 -2.92 7.65
N SER A 24 3.00 -1.90 6.83
CA SER A 24 4.07 -1.04 6.32
C SER A 24 4.51 0.01 7.34
N ASP A 25 5.67 0.59 7.07
CA ASP A 25 6.05 1.91 7.58
C ASP A 25 5.16 3.02 6.96
N VAL A 26 5.37 4.27 7.38
CA VAL A 26 4.60 5.41 6.87
C VAL A 26 4.86 5.61 5.37
N VAL A 27 3.80 5.57 4.57
CA VAL A 27 3.83 5.82 3.13
C VAL A 27 3.27 7.22 2.86
N GLU A 28 4.06 8.08 2.23
CA GLU A 28 3.60 9.39 1.76
C GLU A 28 3.04 9.27 0.34
N THR A 29 1.91 9.92 0.09
CA THR A 29 1.30 10.08 -1.23
C THR A 29 0.84 11.52 -1.41
N ALA A 30 0.36 11.85 -2.62
CA ALA A 30 -0.29 13.15 -2.87
C ALA A 30 -1.53 13.42 -1.98
N PHE A 31 -2.05 12.41 -1.29
CA PHE A 31 -3.20 12.51 -0.38
C PHE A 31 -2.81 12.59 1.10
N GLY A 32 -1.51 12.59 1.42
CA GLY A 32 -0.98 12.65 2.78
C GLY A 32 -0.24 11.37 3.17
N TYR A 33 -0.33 10.99 4.45
CA TYR A 33 0.39 9.85 5.01
C TYR A 33 -0.52 8.66 5.26
N HIS A 34 -0.02 7.46 5.01
CA HIS A 34 -0.76 6.22 5.09
C HIS A 34 0.02 5.16 5.87
N LEU A 35 -0.70 4.34 6.63
CA LEU A 35 -0.24 3.05 7.12
C LEU A 35 -1.05 1.97 6.40
N ILE A 36 -0.36 1.01 5.80
CA ILE A 36 -0.98 -0.03 4.97
C ILE A 36 -0.82 -1.37 5.66
N LYS A 37 -1.93 -2.12 5.80
CA LYS A 37 -1.98 -3.51 6.26
C LYS A 37 -2.43 -4.38 5.09
N ARG A 38 -1.64 -5.40 4.74
CA ARG A 38 -2.05 -6.38 3.72
C ARG A 38 -2.87 -7.49 4.34
N THR A 39 -4.07 -7.74 3.82
CA THR A 39 -5.02 -8.74 4.33
C THR A 39 -5.00 -10.06 3.56
N ASP A 40 -4.61 -10.02 2.28
CA ASP A 40 -4.64 -11.13 1.33
C ASP A 40 -3.62 -10.94 0.21
#